data_AF-A0A1G9J9I8-F1
#
_entry.id   AF-A0A1G9J9I8-F1
#
_cell.length_a   1.000
_cell.length_b   1.000
_cell.length_c   1.000
_cell.angle_alpha   90.00
_cell.angle_beta   90.00
_cell.angle_gamma   90.00
#
_symmetry.space_group_name_H-M   'P 1'
#
loop_
_entity.id
_entity.type
_entity.pdbx_description
1 polymer ?
#
loop_
_entity_poly.entity_id
_entity_poly.type
_entity_poly.pdbx_seq_one_letter_code
_entity_poly.pdbx_strand_id
1 'polypeptide(L)'
;MSEQTSSFLYRAEQLLDVRRAAISGLETAAAKQTAAEAAKAAADQEMQQAIEAAKRAGWTTNELRQLGLPVDAPRRSKSGSRGARRTSRVSAAATLGAASSTT
;
A
#
# COMPACT_ATOMS: atom_id res chain seq x y z
N MET A 1 0.22 -28.45 52.32
CA MET A 1 -0.57 -27.78 51.26
C MET A 1 -0.02 -26.40 50.86
N SER A 2 0.64 -25.66 51.74
CA SER A 2 1.21 -24.32 51.45
C SER A 2 2.35 -24.30 50.42
N GLU A 3 3.21 -25.33 50.39
CA GLU A 3 4.37 -25.39 49.47
C GLU A 3 4.00 -25.61 47.99
N GLN A 4 2.87 -26.29 47.73
CA GLN A 4 2.36 -26.45 46.36
C GLN A 4 1.79 -25.14 45.83
N THR A 5 1.17 -24.33 46.69
CA THR A 5 0.64 -23.03 46.31
C THR A 5 1.76 -22.03 46.02
N SER A 6 2.83 -22.00 46.83
CA SER A 6 3.96 -21.09 46.61
C SER A 6 4.74 -21.42 45.33
N SER A 7 4.99 -22.71 45.05
CA SER A 7 5.66 -23.14 43.81
C SER A 7 4.80 -22.87 42.56
N PHE A 8 3.48 -23.02 42.66
CA PHE A 8 2.56 -22.64 41.60
C PHE A 8 2.59 -21.13 41.32
N LEU A 9 2.49 -20.30 42.36
CA LEU A 9 2.53 -18.84 42.23
C LEU A 9 3.85 -18.35 41.64
N TYR A 10 4.98 -18.89 42.12
CA TYR A 10 6.29 -18.56 41.58
C TYR A 10 6.42 -18.91 40.10
N ARG A 11 5.91 -20.08 39.70
CA ARG A 11 5.90 -20.48 38.28
C ARG A 11 4.97 -19.62 37.44
N ALA A 12 3.83 -19.19 37.99
CA ALA A 12 2.91 -18.27 37.33
C ALA A 12 3.55 -16.90 37.12
N GLU A 13 4.28 -16.37 38.10
CA GLU A 13 5.04 -15.12 37.98
C GLU A 13 6.12 -15.22 36.89
N GLN A 14 6.91 -16.30 36.87
CA GLN A 14 7.90 -16.52 35.82
C GLN A 14 7.29 -16.57 34.42
N LEU A 15 6.14 -17.23 34.26
CA LEU A 15 5.44 -17.28 32.97
C LEU A 15 4.90 -15.92 32.55
N LEU A 16 4.44 -15.10 33.50
CA LEU A 16 4.00 -13.73 33.22
C LEU A 16 5.17 -12.85 32.79
N ASP A 17 6.33 -12.98 33.41
CA ASP A 17 7.52 -12.22 33.03
C ASP A 17 8.05 -12.63 31.65
N VAL A 18 8.09 -13.92 31.34
CA VAL A 18 8.41 -14.42 29.99
C VAL A 18 7.43 -13.88 28.96
N ARG A 19 6.12 -13.86 29.28
CA ARG A 19 5.10 -13.30 28.40
C ARG A 19 5.30 -11.80 28.18
N ARG A 20 5.60 -11.03 29.22
CA ARG A 20 5.90 -9.59 29.11
C ARG A 20 7.12 -9.33 28.23
N ALA A 21 8.20 -10.09 28.45
CA ALA A 21 9.39 -10.00 27.62
C ALA A 21 9.09 -10.29 26.14
N ALA A 22 8.30 -11.34 25.86
CA ALA A 22 7.88 -11.67 24.50
C ALA A 22 7.05 -10.56 23.84
N ILE A 23 6.09 -9.96 24.58
CA ILE A 23 5.29 -8.82 24.09
C ILE A 23 6.18 -7.63 23.76
N SER A 24 7.09 -7.25 24.66
CA SER A 24 8.03 -6.14 24.41
C SER A 24 8.92 -6.41 23.19
N GLY A 25 9.35 -7.66 22.98
CA GLY A 25 10.09 -8.06 21.79
C GLY A 25 9.27 -7.87 20.51
N LEU A 26 7.99 -8.24 20.51
CA LEU A 26 7.10 -8.05 19.37
C LEU A 26 6.84 -6.57 19.06
N GLU A 27 6.66 -5.73 20.09
CA GLU A 27 6.50 -4.28 19.91
C GLU A 27 7.72 -3.66 19.23
N THR A 28 8.94 -4.03 19.66
CA THR A 28 10.16 -3.54 19.01
C THR A 28 10.30 -4.05 17.57
N ALA A 29 9.87 -5.28 17.28
CA ALA A 29 9.88 -5.82 15.92
C ALA A 29 8.88 -5.08 15.02
N ALA A 30 7.68 -4.78 15.51
CA ALA A 30 6.68 -3.98 14.80
C ALA A 30 7.16 -2.55 14.52
N ALA A 31 7.82 -1.91 15.49
CA ALA A 31 8.43 -0.60 15.30
C ALA A 31 9.53 -0.62 14.22
N LYS A 32 10.36 -1.66 14.18
CA LYS A 32 11.36 -1.84 13.12
C LYS A 32 10.73 -2.08 11.75
N GLN A 33 9.64 -2.84 11.69
CA GLN A 33 8.91 -3.07 10.44
C GLN A 33 8.33 -1.77 9.88
N THR A 34 7.64 -0.99 10.71
CA THR A 34 7.09 0.31 10.28
C THR A 34 8.18 1.28 9.83
N ALA A 35 9.34 1.31 10.52
CA ALA A 35 10.50 2.09 10.09
C ALA A 35 11.06 1.61 8.74
N ALA A 36 11.14 0.30 8.51
CA ALA A 36 11.57 -0.27 7.24
C ALA A 36 10.60 0.04 6.10
N GLU A 37 9.29 -0.02 6.35
CA GLU A 37 8.25 0.35 5.39
C GLU A 37 8.30 1.84 5.05
N ALA A 38 8.50 2.70 6.04
CA ALA A 38 8.70 4.14 5.82
C ALA A 38 9.98 4.44 5.01
N ALA A 39 11.09 3.76 5.32
CA ALA A 39 12.34 3.90 4.58
C ALA A 39 12.19 3.41 3.12
N LYS A 40 11.46 2.31 2.90
CA LYS A 40 11.12 1.83 1.56
C LYS A 40 10.30 2.87 0.79
N ALA A 41 9.26 3.43 1.41
CA ALA A 41 8.43 4.46 0.78
C ALA A 41 9.23 5.71 0.43
N ALA A 42 10.17 6.13 1.28
CA ALA A 42 11.08 7.24 0.99
C ALA A 42 12.01 6.94 -0.20
N ALA A 43 12.60 5.74 -0.24
CA ALA A 43 13.42 5.30 -1.36
C ALA A 43 12.63 5.23 -2.68
N ASP A 44 11.38 4.75 -2.63
CA ASP A 44 10.48 4.72 -3.80
C ASP A 44 10.17 6.14 -4.32
N GLN A 45 9.98 7.10 -3.41
CA GLN A 45 9.79 8.51 -3.77
C GLN A 45 11.04 9.14 -4.40
N GLU A 46 12.22 8.92 -3.81
CA GLU A 46 13.49 9.40 -4.37
C GLU A 46 13.75 8.81 -5.76
N MET A 47 13.47 7.52 -5.94
CA MET A 47 13.58 6.85 -7.24
C MET A 47 12.64 7.49 -8.28
N GLN A 48 11.39 7.78 -7.91
CA GLN A 48 10.44 8.42 -8.81
C GLN A 48 10.91 9.83 -9.21
N GLN A 49 11.43 10.60 -8.27
CA GLN A 49 12.00 11.93 -8.55
C GLN A 49 13.20 11.84 -9.49
N ALA A 50 14.08 10.86 -9.29
CA ALA A 50 15.23 10.62 -10.16
C ALA A 50 14.79 10.24 -11.59
N ILE A 51 13.77 9.40 -11.74
CA ILE A 51 13.21 9.04 -13.04
C ILE A 51 12.59 10.26 -13.73
N GLU A 52 11.86 11.11 -13.01
CA GLU A 52 11.29 12.33 -13.55
C GLU A 52 12.36 13.35 -13.96
N ALA A 53 13.42 13.51 -13.15
CA ALA A 53 14.55 14.36 -13.48
C ALA A 53 15.27 13.88 -14.76
N ALA A 54 15.50 12.57 -14.89
CA ALA A 54 16.09 12.01 -16.09
C ALA A 54 15.22 12.22 -17.33
N LYS A 55 13.89 12.04 -17.21
CA LYS A 55 12.94 12.36 -18.29
C LYS A 55 13.01 13.83 -18.71
N ARG A 56 13.12 14.77 -17.76
CA ARG A 56 13.30 16.21 -18.07
C ARG A 56 14.64 16.51 -18.74
N ALA A 57 15.68 15.77 -18.37
CA ALA A 57 17.00 15.83 -19.02
C ALA A 57 17.02 15.18 -20.41
N GLY A 58 15.90 14.64 -20.91
CA GLY A 58 15.78 14.07 -22.25
C GLY A 58 16.09 12.58 -22.33
N TRP A 59 16.29 11.89 -21.21
CA TRP A 59 16.54 10.45 -21.21
C TRP A 59 15.28 9.69 -21.62
N THR A 60 15.46 8.74 -22.54
CA THR A 60 14.36 7.92 -23.04
C THR A 60 14.00 6.81 -22.06
N THR A 61 12.76 6.35 -22.12
CA THR A 61 12.29 5.22 -21.31
C THR A 61 13.06 3.93 -21.60
N ASN A 62 13.64 3.79 -22.80
CA ASN A 62 14.46 2.64 -23.17
C ASN A 62 15.84 2.68 -22.50
N GLU A 63 16.47 3.85 -22.42
CA GLU A 63 17.76 4.04 -21.73
C GLU A 63 17.60 3.82 -20.23
N LEU A 64 16.53 4.36 -19.62
CA LEU A 64 16.21 4.13 -18.22
C LEU A 64 15.91 2.65 -17.92
N ARG A 65 15.26 1.93 -18.84
CA ARG A 65 15.03 0.48 -18.72
C ARG A 65 16.33 -0.33 -18.85
N GLN A 66 17.27 0.09 -19.70
CA GLN A 66 18.59 -0.55 -19.80
C GLN A 66 19.39 -0.41 -18.50
N LEU A 67 19.17 0.67 -17.75
CA LEU A 67 19.72 0.87 -16.41
C LEU A 67 19.00 0.06 -15.31
N GLY A 68 18.00 -0.74 -15.64
CA GLY A 68 17.26 -1.56 -14.68
C GLY A 68 16.27 -0.78 -13.83
N LEU A 69 15.99 0.48 -14.16
CA LEU A 69 14.97 1.26 -13.46
C LEU A 69 13.57 0.72 -13.83
N PRO A 70 12.65 0.63 -12.87
CA PRO A 70 11.27 0.27 -13.14
C PRO A 70 10.58 1.44 -13.84
N VAL A 71 10.64 1.45 -15.17
CA VAL A 71 9.94 2.46 -15.98
C VAL A 71 8.67 1.85 -16.52
N ASP A 72 7.53 2.51 -16.24
CA ASP A 72 6.25 2.18 -16.85
C ASP A 72 6.43 2.03 -18.36
N ALA A 73 6.05 0.86 -18.88
CA ALA A 73 6.08 0.65 -20.32
C ALA A 73 5.26 1.73 -21.01
N PRO A 74 5.73 2.29 -22.13
CA PRO A 74 4.97 3.29 -22.87
C PRO A 74 3.60 2.68 -23.17
N ARG A 75 2.57 3.18 -22.47
CA ARG A 75 1.19 2.77 -22.65
C ARG A 75 0.88 3.15 -24.08
N ARG A 76 0.88 2.18 -25.01
CA ARG A 76 0.54 2.39 -26.41
C ARG A 76 -0.83 3.08 -26.43
N SER A 77 -0.83 4.41 -26.57
CA SER A 77 -2.05 5.15 -26.83
C SER A 77 -2.53 4.60 -28.16
N LYS A 78 -3.63 3.86 -28.14
CA LYS A 78 -4.29 3.39 -29.35
C LYS A 78 -4.73 4.65 -30.09
N SER A 79 -3.86 5.09 -30.99
CA SER A 79 -4.03 6.24 -31.86
C SER A 79 -5.43 6.19 -32.45
N GLY A 80 -6.14 7.31 -32.35
CA GLY A 80 -7.56 7.40 -32.64
C GLY A 80 -7.90 6.86 -34.02
N SER A 81 -8.76 5.84 -34.06
CA SER A 81 -9.61 5.64 -35.22
C SER A 81 -10.77 6.62 -35.08
N ARG A 82 -10.71 7.71 -35.84
CA ARG A 82 -11.83 8.62 -36.10
C ARG A 82 -12.94 7.84 -36.83
N GLY A 83 -13.67 7.01 -36.10
CA GLY A 83 -14.87 6.33 -36.58
C GLY A 83 -16.09 7.22 -36.36
N ALA A 84 -16.38 8.05 -37.37
CA ALA A 84 -17.68 8.62 -37.74
C ALA A 84 -18.72 8.89 -36.63
N ARG A 85 -18.99 10.19 -36.42
CA ARG A 85 -20.26 10.70 -35.90
C ARG A 85 -21.44 9.95 -36.54
N ARG A 86 -22.26 9.28 -35.73
CA ARG A 86 -23.65 9.03 -36.09
C ARG A 86 -24.54 9.30 -34.89
N THR A 87 -25.44 10.24 -35.13
CA THR A 87 -26.46 10.75 -34.24
C THR A 87 -27.42 9.65 -33.81
N SER A 88 -27.68 9.55 -32.52
CA SER A 88 -28.94 9.00 -32.02
C SER A 88 -29.47 9.95 -30.96
N ARG A 89 -30.43 10.77 -31.37
CA ARG A 89 -31.37 11.43 -30.46
C ARG A 89 -32.21 10.32 -29.83
N VAL A 90 -32.11 10.13 -28.53
CA VAL A 90 -33.27 9.79 -27.70
C VAL A 90 -33.09 10.52 -26.37
N SER A 91 -33.82 11.62 -26.22
CA SER A 91 -34.17 12.18 -24.93
C SER A 91 -35.17 11.25 -24.25
N ALA A 92 -34.89 10.82 -23.03
CA ALA A 92 -35.93 10.58 -22.02
C ALA A 92 -35.29 10.72 -20.64
N ALA A 93 -35.83 11.66 -19.87
CA ALA A 93 -35.48 11.93 -18.50
C ALA A 93 -35.75 10.70 -17.62
N ALA A 94 -34.74 10.28 -16.86
CA ALA A 94 -34.95 9.51 -15.64
C ALA A 94 -34.57 10.42 -14.48
N THR A 95 -35.51 11.26 -14.09
CA THR A 95 -35.44 12.06 -12.88
C THR A 95 -35.36 11.11 -11.69
N LEU A 96 -34.26 11.25 -10.93
CA LEU A 96 -34.13 10.74 -9.58
C LEU A 96 -35.34 11.20 -8.75
N GLY A 97 -36.10 10.24 -8.23
CA GLY A 97 -37.15 10.46 -7.25
C GLY A 97 -36.97 9.48 -6.11
N ALA A 98 -36.38 9.95 -5.02
CA ALA A 98 -36.29 9.26 -3.75
C ALA A 98 -37.67 9.04 -3.12
N ALA A 99 -37.91 7.83 -2.59
CA ALA A 99 -38.85 7.51 -1.50
C ALA A 99 -38.48 6.08 -1.02
N SER A 100 -37.77 5.92 0.10
CA SER A 100 -38.29 5.88 1.48
C SER A 100 -39.04 4.59 1.83
N SER A 101 -38.51 3.93 2.88
CA SER A 101 -39.16 2.96 3.80
C SER A 101 -39.41 1.56 3.23
N THR A 102 -38.76 0.46 3.65
CA THR A 102 -38.65 -0.11 5.00
C THR A 102 -39.99 -0.15 5.74
N THR A 103 -40.76 -1.19 5.49
CA THR A 103 -41.57 -1.88 6.52
C THR A 103 -41.72 -3.33 6.11
#